data_AF-A0A1F9VML1-F1
#
_entry.id   AF-A0A1F9VML1-F1
#
_cell.length_a   1.000
_cell.length_b   1.000
_cell.length_c   1.000
_cell.angle_alpha   90.00
_cell.angle_beta   90.00
_cell.angle_gamma   90.00
#
_symmetry.space_group_name_H-M   'P 1'
#
loop_
_entity.id
_entity.type
_entity.pdbx_description
1 polymer ?
#
loop_
_entity_poly.entity_id
_entity_poly.type
_entity_poly.pdbx_seq_one_letter_code
_entity_poly.pdbx_strand_id
1 'polypeptide(L)'
;MSRASHPSEEDSRKDDFISRAFKLASALEDELGRKVYFNLDGLNEVEKKLRVKFLKAGANQQGNLEAVRDCAAFLCYFLQERHKGHLIKMEDFDPWGWPMIFEQPGQKVTTYPIQRVWRLLWEEAVPEPGWLTKYSYWLAAKLKEPAPPPCGAAAARSKTASDQERIVDAQTEHKRMMVLVSSLSETSHIELSRSGLLRLENAIKEKFRPDIPPTSDGWKLLRCYGHVLAAILAKDFKAAWYNVDGDDGGWSMQLPTKTFVFPLGKIYKTASHRDDLDAYYEVLLQEKLRYRAGPM
;
A
#
# COMPACT_ATOMS: atom_id res chain seq x y z
N MET A 1 -18.03 16.28 14.24
CA MET A 1 -17.33 15.85 13.01
C MET A 1 -18.33 15.85 11.88
N SER A 2 -18.21 16.74 10.89
CA SER A 2 -19.11 16.75 9.74
C SER A 2 -18.85 15.50 8.90
N ARG A 3 -19.89 14.69 8.72
CA ARG A 3 -19.87 13.60 7.75
C ARG A 3 -19.62 14.23 6.38
N ALA A 4 -18.46 14.00 5.76
CA ALA A 4 -18.25 14.40 4.39
C ALA A 4 -19.32 13.70 3.54
N SER A 5 -20.18 14.48 2.88
CA SER A 5 -21.17 13.94 1.96
C SER A 5 -20.45 13.29 0.80
N HIS A 6 -20.86 12.07 0.43
CA HIS A 6 -20.29 11.38 -0.73
C HIS A 6 -20.51 12.23 -2.00
N PRO A 7 -19.52 12.30 -2.91
CA PRO A 7 -19.64 13.10 -4.13
C PRO A 7 -20.81 12.60 -4.98
N SER A 8 -21.58 13.52 -5.56
CA SER A 8 -22.59 13.16 -6.55
C SER A 8 -21.95 12.76 -7.89
N GLU A 9 -22.74 12.21 -8.83
CA GLU A 9 -22.26 11.95 -10.19
C GLU A 9 -21.82 13.25 -10.89
N GLU A 10 -22.55 14.36 -10.69
CA GLU A 10 -22.16 15.66 -11.24
C GLU A 10 -20.84 16.17 -10.67
N ASP A 11 -20.60 15.98 -9.37
CA ASP A 11 -19.31 16.31 -8.75
C ASP A 11 -18.19 15.43 -9.31
N SER A 12 -18.47 14.15 -9.53
CA SER A 12 -17.52 13.19 -10.12
C SER A 12 -17.20 13.50 -11.58
N ARG A 13 -18.12 14.11 -12.33
CA ARG A 13 -17.88 14.57 -13.70
C ARG A 13 -17.04 15.85 -13.75
N LYS A 14 -17.09 16.68 -12.71
CA LYS A 14 -16.25 17.88 -12.55
C LYS A 14 -14.84 17.54 -12.05
N ASP A 15 -14.64 16.33 -11.54
CA ASP A 15 -13.35 15.82 -11.12
C ASP A 15 -12.49 15.41 -12.33
N ASP A 16 -11.33 16.05 -12.53
CA ASP A 16 -10.47 15.84 -13.70
C ASP A 16 -9.98 14.40 -13.88
N PHE A 17 -9.78 13.67 -12.78
CA PHE A 17 -9.31 12.28 -12.85
C PHE A 17 -10.49 11.34 -13.09
N ILE A 18 -11.56 11.46 -12.32
CA ILE A 18 -12.74 10.59 -12.39
C ILE A 18 -13.51 10.81 -13.69
N SER A 19 -13.51 12.02 -14.27
CA SER A 19 -14.10 12.28 -15.59
C SER A 19 -13.55 11.38 -16.70
N ARG A 20 -12.32 10.86 -16.55
CA ARG A 20 -11.72 9.87 -17.47
C ARG A 20 -12.49 8.54 -17.50
N ALA A 21 -13.12 8.15 -16.40
CA ALA A 21 -13.95 6.96 -16.32
C ALA A 21 -15.11 7.01 -17.33
N PHE A 22 -15.78 8.16 -17.41
CA PHE A 22 -16.89 8.39 -18.35
C PHE A 22 -16.42 8.48 -19.80
N LYS A 23 -15.28 9.11 -20.05
CA LYS A 23 -14.66 9.15 -21.38
C LYS A 23 -14.31 7.75 -21.88
N LEU A 24 -13.72 6.92 -21.01
CA LEU A 24 -13.40 5.54 -21.32
C LEU A 24 -14.66 4.70 -21.56
N ALA A 25 -15.68 4.85 -20.70
CA ALA A 25 -16.95 4.16 -20.88
C ALA A 25 -17.58 4.51 -22.23
N SER A 26 -17.69 5.80 -22.56
CA SER A 26 -18.21 6.26 -23.86
C SER A 26 -17.42 5.68 -25.04
N ALA A 27 -16.09 5.71 -24.99
CA ALA A 27 -15.26 5.14 -26.05
C ALA A 27 -15.47 3.62 -26.21
N LEU A 28 -15.66 2.90 -25.10
CA LEU A 28 -16.01 1.47 -25.15
C LEU A 28 -17.43 1.23 -25.67
N GLU A 29 -18.38 2.13 -25.38
CA GLU A 29 -19.74 2.04 -25.92
C GLU A 29 -19.74 2.15 -27.44
N ASP A 30 -18.98 3.11 -27.98
CA ASP A 30 -18.81 3.31 -29.41
C ASP A 30 -18.12 2.10 -30.08
N GLU A 31 -17.11 1.52 -29.41
CA GLU A 31 -16.38 0.33 -29.90
C GLU A 31 -17.22 -0.96 -29.88
N LEU A 32 -18.08 -1.13 -28.87
CA LEU A 32 -18.83 -2.37 -28.63
C LEU A 32 -20.26 -2.33 -29.16
N GLY A 33 -20.78 -1.15 -29.51
CA GLY A 33 -22.18 -0.97 -29.93
C GLY A 33 -23.21 -1.24 -28.82
N ARG A 34 -22.81 -1.17 -27.55
CA ARG A 34 -23.68 -1.42 -26.38
C ARG A 34 -23.27 -0.55 -25.19
N LYS A 35 -24.21 -0.32 -24.26
CA LYS A 35 -23.96 0.43 -23.03
C LYS A 35 -22.92 -0.25 -22.13
N VAL A 36 -22.01 0.55 -21.56
CA VAL A 36 -20.95 0.13 -20.66
C VAL A 36 -21.24 0.72 -19.29
N TYR A 37 -21.76 -0.13 -18.40
CA TYR A 37 -22.12 0.28 -17.05
C TYR A 37 -20.92 0.20 -16.11
N PHE A 38 -20.91 1.03 -15.07
CA PHE A 38 -19.93 0.95 -13.98
C PHE A 38 -20.28 -0.21 -13.03
N ASN A 39 -20.14 -1.43 -13.53
CA ASN A 39 -20.38 -2.69 -12.81
C ASN A 39 -19.29 -3.72 -13.17
N LEU A 40 -19.45 -4.97 -12.73
CA LEU A 40 -18.47 -6.03 -13.01
C LEU A 40 -18.35 -6.35 -14.51
N ASP A 41 -19.43 -6.26 -15.28
CA ASP A 41 -19.39 -6.50 -16.72
C ASP A 41 -18.57 -5.41 -17.42
N GLY A 42 -18.81 -4.13 -17.09
CA GLY A 42 -18.00 -3.03 -17.58
C GLY A 42 -16.54 -3.12 -17.14
N LEU A 43 -16.27 -3.53 -15.89
CA LEU A 43 -14.91 -3.75 -15.40
C LEU A 43 -14.19 -4.85 -16.20
N ASN A 44 -14.89 -5.92 -16.57
CA ASN A 44 -14.34 -6.97 -17.42
C ASN A 44 -14.01 -6.45 -18.83
N GLU A 45 -14.82 -5.57 -19.42
CA GLU A 45 -14.49 -4.94 -20.72
C GLU A 45 -13.27 -4.02 -20.63
N VAL A 46 -13.15 -3.25 -19.55
CA VAL A 46 -11.96 -2.43 -19.25
C VAL A 46 -10.72 -3.29 -19.10
N GLU A 47 -10.81 -4.41 -18.38
CA GLU A 47 -9.70 -5.36 -18.23
C GLU A 47 -9.28 -5.95 -19.58
N LYS A 48 -10.23 -6.40 -20.42
CA LYS A 48 -9.93 -6.92 -21.76
C LYS A 48 -9.18 -5.88 -22.60
N LYS A 49 -9.60 -4.61 -22.59
CA LYS A 49 -8.93 -3.53 -23.31
C LYS A 49 -7.50 -3.32 -22.83
N LEU A 50 -7.27 -3.30 -21.51
CA LEU A 50 -5.93 -3.24 -20.93
C LEU A 50 -5.05 -4.40 -21.37
N ARG A 51 -5.55 -5.64 -21.26
CA ARG A 51 -4.81 -6.84 -21.65
C ARG A 51 -4.40 -6.79 -23.12
N VAL A 52 -5.33 -6.48 -24.01
CA VAL A 52 -5.04 -6.38 -25.45
C VAL A 52 -3.96 -5.33 -25.72
N LYS A 53 -4.03 -4.18 -25.04
CA LYS A 53 -3.02 -3.11 -25.20
C LYS A 53 -1.63 -3.56 -24.76
N PHE A 54 -1.51 -4.19 -23.60
CA PHE A 54 -0.20 -4.60 -23.05
C PHE A 54 0.35 -5.89 -23.67
N LEU A 55 -0.51 -6.79 -24.17
CA LEU A 55 -0.06 -7.98 -24.92
C LEU A 55 0.41 -7.64 -26.34
N LYS A 56 -0.16 -6.60 -26.96
CA LYS A 56 0.23 -6.13 -28.31
C LYS A 56 1.34 -5.07 -28.27
N ALA A 57 1.88 -4.75 -27.11
CA ALA A 57 2.68 -3.54 -26.92
C ALA A 57 4.00 -3.58 -27.71
N GLY A 58 4.07 -2.74 -28.75
CA GLY A 58 5.29 -2.04 -29.13
C GLY A 58 5.56 -0.84 -28.19
N ALA A 59 6.71 -0.19 -28.35
CA ALA A 59 7.28 0.80 -27.42
C ALA A 59 6.54 2.17 -27.27
N ASN A 60 5.21 2.21 -27.15
CA ASN A 60 4.46 3.45 -26.89
C ASN A 60 4.15 3.65 -25.39
N GLN A 61 5.15 4.14 -24.65
CA GLN A 61 5.04 4.38 -23.21
C GLN A 61 3.95 5.40 -22.84
N GLN A 62 3.81 6.47 -23.61
CA GLN A 62 2.81 7.52 -23.35
C GLN A 62 1.38 6.98 -23.48
N GLY A 63 1.11 6.24 -24.56
CA GLY A 63 -0.19 5.60 -24.75
C GLY A 63 -0.52 4.59 -23.63
N ASN A 64 0.48 3.84 -23.14
CA ASN A 64 0.29 2.91 -22.03
C ASN A 64 -0.07 3.62 -20.73
N LEU A 65 0.59 4.74 -20.43
CA LEU A 65 0.29 5.56 -19.26
C LEU A 65 -1.15 6.11 -19.29
N GLU A 66 -1.60 6.61 -20.44
CA GLU A 66 -2.97 7.13 -20.59
C GLU A 66 -4.02 6.04 -20.39
N ALA A 67 -3.83 4.86 -21.00
CA ALA A 67 -4.75 3.75 -20.80
C ALA A 67 -4.81 3.30 -19.33
N VAL A 68 -3.67 3.26 -18.65
CA VAL A 68 -3.62 2.93 -17.22
C VAL A 68 -4.40 3.96 -16.40
N ARG A 69 -4.23 5.26 -16.67
CA ARG A 69 -4.96 6.34 -15.98
C ARG A 69 -6.46 6.22 -16.21
N ASP A 70 -6.91 6.00 -17.44
CA ASP A 70 -8.32 5.93 -17.78
C ASP A 70 -8.98 4.69 -17.15
N CYS A 71 -8.31 3.54 -17.20
CA CYS A 71 -8.84 2.31 -16.62
C CYS A 71 -8.80 2.33 -15.09
N ALA A 72 -7.78 2.95 -14.50
CA ALA A 72 -7.72 3.19 -13.06
C ALA A 72 -8.85 4.13 -12.60
N ALA A 73 -9.16 5.17 -13.37
CA ALA A 73 -10.29 6.06 -13.09
C ALA A 73 -11.62 5.30 -13.14
N PHE A 74 -11.82 4.42 -14.13
CA PHE A 74 -12.99 3.55 -14.19
C PHE A 74 -13.11 2.66 -12.95
N LEU A 75 -12.03 1.99 -12.54
CA LEU A 75 -12.01 1.16 -11.33
C LEU A 75 -12.35 1.99 -10.08
N CYS A 76 -11.75 3.18 -9.92
CA CYS A 76 -12.03 4.06 -8.78
C CYS A 76 -13.50 4.48 -8.76
N TYR A 77 -14.05 4.92 -9.89
CA TYR A 77 -15.45 5.33 -9.96
C TYR A 77 -16.41 4.15 -9.70
N PHE A 78 -16.14 2.98 -10.28
CA PHE A 78 -16.89 1.75 -10.00
C PHE A 78 -16.92 1.45 -8.49
N LEU A 79 -15.77 1.53 -7.80
CA LEU A 79 -15.70 1.29 -6.36
C LEU A 79 -16.36 2.38 -5.53
N GLN A 80 -16.29 3.64 -5.97
CA GLN A 80 -16.98 4.77 -5.35
C GLN A 80 -18.50 4.54 -5.41
N GLU A 81 -19.03 4.18 -6.57
CA GLU A 81 -20.47 3.95 -6.73
C GLU A 81 -20.95 2.73 -5.95
N ARG A 82 -20.20 1.63 -6.05
CA ARG A 82 -20.55 0.33 -5.47
C ARG A 82 -20.41 0.28 -3.95
N HIS A 83 -19.34 0.86 -3.41
CA HIS A 83 -18.91 0.69 -2.02
C HIS A 83 -18.74 2.00 -1.26
N LYS A 84 -19.07 3.15 -1.89
CA LYS A 84 -18.99 4.49 -1.28
C LYS A 84 -17.59 4.85 -0.79
N GLY A 85 -16.55 4.33 -1.45
CA GLY A 85 -15.18 4.71 -1.16
C GLY A 85 -14.86 6.12 -1.63
N HIS A 86 -13.91 6.76 -0.96
CA HIS A 86 -13.46 8.11 -1.24
C HIS A 86 -12.00 8.09 -1.65
N LEU A 87 -11.71 8.56 -2.87
CA LEU A 87 -10.35 8.67 -3.39
C LEU A 87 -9.68 9.93 -2.84
N ILE A 88 -8.54 9.76 -2.17
CA ILE A 88 -7.73 10.87 -1.66
C ILE A 88 -6.64 11.19 -2.68
N LYS A 89 -6.77 12.34 -3.32
CA LYS A 89 -5.76 12.83 -4.26
C LYS A 89 -4.67 13.58 -3.53
N MET A 90 -3.43 13.30 -3.88
CA MET A 90 -2.26 14.02 -3.40
C MET A 90 -1.65 14.74 -4.60
N GLU A 91 -1.76 16.07 -4.64
CA GLU A 91 -1.34 16.88 -5.79
C GLU A 91 0.15 16.71 -6.09
N ASP A 92 0.97 16.57 -5.04
CA ASP A 92 2.43 16.39 -5.13
C ASP A 92 2.87 14.93 -5.31
N PHE A 93 1.94 14.01 -5.64
CA PHE A 93 2.25 12.59 -5.77
C PHE A 93 1.56 11.95 -6.97
N ASP A 94 2.26 11.01 -7.60
CA ASP A 94 1.69 10.26 -8.72
C ASP A 94 0.39 9.52 -8.33
N PRO A 95 -0.57 9.36 -9.26
CA PRO A 95 -1.85 8.71 -8.96
C PRO A 95 -1.75 7.30 -8.41
N TRP A 96 -0.70 6.54 -8.73
CA TRP A 96 -0.54 5.17 -8.21
C TRP A 96 -0.49 5.10 -6.68
N GLY A 97 -0.06 6.19 -6.03
CA GLY A 97 0.02 6.26 -4.57
C GLY A 97 -1.25 6.78 -3.90
N TRP A 98 -2.27 7.22 -4.66
CA TRP A 98 -3.48 7.80 -4.09
C TRP A 98 -4.33 6.71 -3.40
N PRO A 99 -4.56 6.82 -2.09
CA PRO A 99 -5.36 5.84 -1.37
C PRO A 99 -6.85 6.09 -1.59
N MET A 100 -7.62 5.00 -1.64
CA MET A 100 -9.06 5.03 -1.56
C MET A 100 -9.49 4.50 -0.18
N ILE A 101 -10.32 5.29 0.50
CA ILE A 101 -10.78 5.01 1.87
C ILE A 101 -12.24 4.62 1.84
N PHE A 102 -12.57 3.49 2.46
CA PHE A 102 -13.92 2.98 2.64
C PHE A 102 -14.24 2.99 4.13
N GLU A 103 -15.31 3.69 4.52
CA GLU A 103 -15.73 3.81 5.91
C GLU A 103 -17.13 3.21 6.09
N GLN A 104 -17.23 2.21 6.96
CA GLN A 104 -18.49 1.63 7.44
C GLN A 104 -18.52 1.69 8.97
N PRO A 105 -19.69 1.58 9.63
CA PRO A 105 -19.75 1.56 11.09
C PRO A 105 -18.81 0.49 11.67
N GLY A 106 -17.80 0.91 12.43
CA GLY A 106 -16.81 0.01 13.06
C GLY A 106 -15.71 -0.51 12.14
N GLN A 107 -15.66 -0.11 10.85
CA GLN A 107 -14.65 -0.59 9.91
C GLN A 107 -14.14 0.52 8.99
N LYS A 108 -12.81 0.60 8.86
CA LYS A 108 -12.13 1.46 7.91
C LYS A 108 -11.16 0.63 7.08
N VAL A 109 -11.32 0.66 5.76
CA VAL A 109 -10.42 -0.02 4.82
C VAL A 109 -9.76 1.03 3.94
N THR A 110 -8.43 0.97 3.87
CA THR A 110 -7.63 1.79 2.94
C THR A 110 -6.94 0.85 1.97
N THR A 111 -7.10 1.12 0.68
CA THR A 111 -6.54 0.33 -0.43
C THR A 111 -6.15 1.22 -1.60
N TYR A 112 -5.43 0.68 -2.59
CA TYR A 112 -4.81 1.45 -3.68
C TYR A 112 -5.29 0.94 -5.05
N PRO A 113 -6.54 1.24 -5.46
CA PRO A 113 -7.11 0.73 -6.70
C PRO A 113 -6.31 1.15 -7.93
N ILE A 114 -5.76 2.37 -7.95
CA ILE A 114 -4.97 2.85 -9.09
C ILE A 114 -3.72 1.97 -9.29
N GLN A 115 -3.06 1.56 -8.20
CA GLN A 115 -1.89 0.68 -8.27
C GLN A 115 -2.20 -0.69 -8.91
N ARG A 116 -3.43 -1.22 -8.75
CA ARG A 116 -3.84 -2.50 -9.36
C ARG A 116 -3.81 -2.51 -10.88
N VAL A 117 -4.01 -1.34 -11.47
CA VAL A 117 -3.86 -1.12 -12.92
C VAL A 117 -2.43 -0.66 -13.23
N TRP A 118 -1.88 0.23 -12.42
CA TRP A 118 -0.56 0.83 -12.63
C TRP A 118 0.59 -0.16 -12.62
N ARG A 119 0.45 -1.30 -11.93
CA ARG A 119 1.45 -2.38 -11.95
C ARG A 119 1.82 -2.85 -13.36
N LEU A 120 0.92 -2.69 -14.35
CA LEU A 120 1.20 -2.97 -15.76
C LEU A 120 2.33 -2.10 -16.35
N LEU A 121 2.60 -0.93 -15.78
CA LEU A 121 3.72 -0.07 -16.19
C LEU A 121 5.05 -0.46 -15.52
N TRP A 122 5.00 -1.30 -14.47
CA TRP A 122 6.18 -1.71 -13.70
C TRP A 122 6.59 -3.14 -13.97
N GLU A 123 5.62 -4.01 -14.21
CA GLU A 123 5.82 -5.44 -14.39
C GLU A 123 5.96 -5.78 -15.87
N GLU A 124 6.86 -6.71 -16.17
CA GLU A 124 7.08 -7.21 -17.53
C GLU A 124 5.94 -8.13 -18.01
N ALA A 125 5.12 -8.64 -17.08
CA ALA A 125 4.05 -9.58 -17.35
C ALA A 125 2.66 -8.99 -17.10
N VAL A 126 1.73 -9.27 -18.01
CA VAL A 126 0.31 -8.97 -17.82
C VAL A 126 -0.26 -9.94 -16.76
N PRO A 127 -1.01 -9.48 -15.75
CA PRO A 127 -1.61 -10.35 -14.73
C PRO A 127 -2.54 -11.41 -15.32
N GLU A 128 -2.94 -12.37 -14.50
CA GLU A 128 -3.95 -13.38 -14.84
C GLU A 128 -5.32 -12.78 -15.18
N PRO A 129 -6.11 -13.38 -16.10
CA PRO A 129 -7.46 -12.90 -16.38
C PRO A 129 -8.35 -12.82 -15.12
N GLY A 130 -9.13 -11.75 -15.02
CA GLY A 130 -10.04 -11.46 -13.92
C GLY A 130 -9.40 -10.83 -12.69
N TRP A 131 -8.16 -10.33 -12.76
CA TRP A 131 -7.46 -9.78 -11.58
C TRP A 131 -8.18 -8.55 -10.98
N LEU A 132 -8.80 -7.71 -11.81
CA LEU A 132 -9.55 -6.55 -11.32
C LEU A 132 -10.85 -6.99 -10.63
N THR A 133 -11.48 -8.02 -11.16
CA THR A 133 -12.69 -8.64 -10.57
C THR A 133 -12.35 -9.35 -9.25
N LYS A 134 -11.22 -10.07 -9.18
CA LYS A 134 -10.71 -10.67 -7.93
C LYS A 134 -10.46 -9.62 -6.85
N TYR A 135 -9.80 -8.53 -7.20
CA TYR A 135 -9.59 -7.39 -6.30
C TYR A 135 -10.91 -6.78 -5.80
N SER A 136 -11.88 -6.57 -6.70
CA SER A 136 -13.23 -6.09 -6.36
C SER A 136 -13.93 -7.03 -5.38
N TYR A 137 -13.88 -8.35 -5.61
CA TYR A 137 -14.47 -9.34 -4.71
C TYR A 137 -13.78 -9.39 -3.35
N TRP A 138 -12.45 -9.32 -3.33
CA TRP A 138 -11.69 -9.23 -2.08
C TRP A 138 -12.13 -8.02 -1.26
N LEU A 139 -12.19 -6.84 -1.87
CA LEU A 139 -12.61 -5.62 -1.17
C LEU A 139 -14.06 -5.73 -0.67
N ALA A 140 -14.96 -6.26 -1.50
CA ALA A 140 -16.36 -6.48 -1.12
C ALA A 140 -16.50 -7.48 0.04
N ALA A 141 -15.66 -8.51 0.10
CA ALA A 141 -15.61 -9.45 1.22
C ALA A 141 -15.04 -8.77 2.47
N LYS A 142 -13.94 -8.03 2.32
CA LYS A 142 -13.29 -7.31 3.42
C LYS A 142 -14.24 -6.34 4.10
N LEU A 143 -15.00 -5.57 3.33
CA LEU A 143 -16.01 -4.62 3.81
C LEU A 143 -17.22 -5.27 4.49
N LYS A 144 -17.36 -6.59 4.45
CA LYS A 144 -18.43 -7.33 5.12
C LYS A 144 -17.92 -8.14 6.31
N GLU A 145 -16.62 -8.13 6.58
CA GLU A 145 -16.04 -8.87 7.69
C GLU A 145 -16.58 -8.31 9.03
N PRO A 146 -17.24 -9.15 9.85
CA PRO A 146 -17.90 -8.67 11.07
C PRO A 146 -16.91 -8.39 12.21
N ALA A 147 -15.69 -8.93 12.13
CA ALA A 147 -14.67 -8.79 13.16
C ALA A 147 -13.31 -8.46 12.52
N PRO A 148 -12.46 -7.67 13.21
CA PRO A 148 -11.09 -7.45 12.77
C PRO A 148 -10.33 -8.78 12.69
N PRO A 149 -9.56 -9.02 11.62
CA PRO A 149 -8.70 -10.20 11.54
C PRO A 149 -7.62 -10.18 12.65
N PRO A 150 -7.04 -11.35 12.99
CA PRO A 150 -5.88 -11.40 13.86
C PRO A 150 -4.74 -10.52 13.34
N CYS A 151 -4.13 -9.74 14.22
CA CYS A 151 -3.02 -8.85 13.90
C CYS A 151 -1.91 -8.88 14.96
N GLY A 152 -0.78 -8.26 14.67
CA GLY A 152 0.31 -8.07 15.63
C GLY A 152 0.85 -9.38 16.21
N ALA A 153 1.06 -9.38 17.53
CA ALA A 153 1.58 -10.56 18.23
C ALA A 153 0.64 -11.77 18.17
N ALA A 154 -0.68 -11.56 18.09
CA ALA A 154 -1.64 -12.66 17.95
C ALA A 154 -1.45 -13.37 16.61
N ALA A 155 -1.39 -12.61 15.51
CA ALA A 155 -1.13 -13.15 14.17
C ALA A 155 0.24 -13.82 14.03
N ALA A 156 1.28 -13.25 14.64
CA ALA A 156 2.62 -13.85 14.63
C ALA A 156 2.65 -15.19 15.38
N ARG A 157 1.99 -15.29 16.55
CA ARG A 157 1.88 -16.56 17.29
C ARG A 157 1.08 -17.62 16.53
N SER A 158 -0.01 -17.23 15.87
CA SER A 158 -0.83 -18.13 15.07
C SER A 158 -0.27 -18.38 13.66
N LYS A 159 0.82 -17.70 13.26
CA LYS A 159 1.38 -17.74 11.91
C LYS A 159 0.31 -17.46 10.85
N THR A 160 -0.46 -16.39 11.06
CA THR A 160 -1.52 -15.95 10.16
C THR A 160 -1.01 -14.83 9.26
N ALA A 161 -0.88 -15.13 7.96
CA ALA A 161 -0.57 -14.11 6.96
C ALA A 161 -1.84 -13.31 6.61
N SER A 162 -1.64 -12.04 6.22
CA SER A 162 -2.71 -11.25 5.60
C SER A 162 -3.01 -11.76 4.19
N ASP A 163 -4.19 -11.41 3.70
CA ASP A 163 -4.55 -11.62 2.29
C ASP A 163 -3.54 -10.95 1.35
N GLN A 164 -3.29 -11.54 0.19
CA GLN A 164 -2.34 -11.02 -0.79
C GLN A 164 -2.67 -9.60 -1.25
N GLU A 165 -3.95 -9.26 -1.41
CA GLU A 165 -4.36 -7.89 -1.78
C GLU A 165 -4.01 -6.89 -0.67
N ARG A 166 -4.12 -7.31 0.59
CA ARG A 166 -3.72 -6.50 1.74
C ARG A 166 -2.21 -6.31 1.81
N ILE A 167 -1.44 -7.34 1.45
CA ILE A 167 0.03 -7.26 1.33
C ILE A 167 0.43 -6.29 0.21
N VAL A 168 -0.24 -6.32 -0.94
CA VAL A 168 -0.01 -5.37 -2.04
C VAL A 168 -0.30 -3.93 -1.59
N ASP A 169 -1.34 -3.70 -0.79
CA ASP A 169 -1.62 -2.38 -0.21
C ASP A 169 -0.49 -1.91 0.71
N ALA A 170 0.02 -2.77 1.58
CA ALA A 170 1.16 -2.44 2.45
C ALA A 170 2.45 -2.19 1.66
N GLN A 171 2.68 -2.93 0.58
CA GLN A 171 3.82 -2.68 -0.33
C GLN A 171 3.68 -1.35 -1.06
N THR A 172 2.47 -1.01 -1.52
CA THR A 172 2.17 0.26 -2.17
C THR A 172 2.38 1.42 -1.21
N GLU A 173 1.87 1.29 0.01
CA GLU A 173 2.08 2.27 1.07
C GLU A 173 3.56 2.42 1.41
N HIS A 174 4.29 1.30 1.53
CA HIS A 174 5.72 1.34 1.77
C HIS A 174 6.46 2.05 0.64
N LYS A 175 6.17 1.76 -0.62
CA LYS A 175 6.77 2.45 -1.77
C LYS A 175 6.49 3.96 -1.72
N ARG A 176 5.26 4.36 -1.40
CA ARG A 176 4.86 5.76 -1.22
C ARG A 176 5.65 6.43 -0.09
N MET A 177 5.72 5.79 1.06
CA MET A 177 6.47 6.30 2.22
C MET A 177 7.96 6.41 1.93
N MET A 178 8.54 5.50 1.13
CA MET A 178 9.96 5.61 0.77
C MET A 178 10.25 6.80 -0.17
N VAL A 179 9.31 7.17 -1.05
CA VAL A 179 9.44 8.42 -1.82
C VAL A 179 9.40 9.63 -0.88
N LEU A 180 8.46 9.66 0.07
CA LEU A 180 8.39 10.73 1.07
C LEU A 180 9.66 10.80 1.94
N VAL A 181 10.18 9.65 2.39
CA VAL A 181 11.43 9.56 3.15
C VAL A 181 12.59 10.19 2.40
N SER A 182 12.65 10.02 1.07
CA SER A 182 13.71 10.59 0.25
C SER A 182 13.60 12.11 0.06
N SER A 183 12.41 12.70 0.24
CA SER A 183 12.18 14.13 0.06
C SER A 183 12.20 14.95 1.36
N LEU A 184 11.94 14.33 2.50
CA LEU A 184 11.94 15.01 3.81
C LEU A 184 13.37 15.23 4.33
N SER A 185 13.65 16.44 4.82
CA SER A 185 14.94 16.82 5.40
C SER A 185 15.33 15.93 6.60
N GLU A 186 14.34 15.46 7.33
CA GLU A 186 14.45 14.69 8.56
C GLU A 186 14.86 13.23 8.34
N THR A 187 14.77 12.74 7.11
CA THR A 187 14.96 11.33 6.77
C THR A 187 15.85 11.11 5.54
N SER A 188 15.99 12.09 4.65
CA SER A 188 16.68 11.92 3.35
C SER A 188 18.16 11.53 3.44
N HIS A 189 18.79 11.83 4.57
CA HIS A 189 20.19 11.51 4.88
C HIS A 189 20.38 10.14 5.56
N ILE A 190 19.29 9.40 5.83
CA ILE A 190 19.33 8.08 6.47
C ILE A 190 19.47 7.01 5.39
N GLU A 191 20.63 6.34 5.38
CA GLU A 191 20.96 5.29 4.41
C GLU A 191 20.18 3.99 4.67
N LEU A 192 19.92 3.22 3.61
CA LEU A 192 19.32 1.89 3.73
C LEU A 192 20.41 0.84 3.98
N SER A 193 21.06 0.93 5.14
CA SER A 193 22.18 0.09 5.58
C SER A 193 22.30 0.12 7.11
N ARG A 194 23.23 -0.68 7.66
CA ARG A 194 23.57 -0.64 9.08
C ARG A 194 23.98 0.75 9.58
N SER A 195 24.78 1.51 8.81
CA SER A 195 25.15 2.90 9.17
C SER A 195 23.92 3.80 9.31
N GLY A 196 22.90 3.57 8.49
CA GLY A 196 21.62 4.27 8.59
C GLY A 196 20.84 3.98 9.87
N LEU A 197 20.96 2.78 10.45
CA LEU A 197 20.29 2.46 11.72
C LEU A 197 20.78 3.32 12.88
N LEU A 198 22.08 3.58 12.95
CA LEU A 198 22.64 4.46 13.97
C LEU A 198 22.11 5.90 13.81
N ARG A 199 22.05 6.40 12.56
CA ARG A 199 21.45 7.72 12.28
C ARG A 199 19.98 7.78 12.64
N LEU A 200 19.24 6.72 12.33
CA LEU A 200 17.82 6.55 12.65
C LEU A 200 17.59 6.59 14.17
N GLU A 201 18.38 5.82 14.92
CA GLU A 201 18.31 5.77 16.38
C GLU A 201 18.59 7.13 17.01
N ASN A 202 19.66 7.80 16.57
CA ASN A 202 20.02 9.13 17.05
C ASN A 202 18.92 10.15 16.76
N ALA A 203 18.37 10.15 15.55
CA ALA A 203 17.27 11.05 15.17
C ALA A 203 16.02 10.82 16.04
N ILE A 204 15.70 9.56 16.35
CA ILE A 204 14.59 9.24 17.28
C ILE A 204 14.90 9.75 18.68
N LYS A 205 16.12 9.52 19.17
CA LYS A 205 16.53 9.91 20.53
C LYS A 205 16.51 11.43 20.73
N GLU A 206 16.94 12.17 19.72
CA GLU A 206 16.99 13.63 19.72
C GLU A 206 15.58 14.26 19.65
N LYS A 207 14.72 13.76 18.75
CA LYS A 207 13.45 14.41 18.43
C LYS A 207 12.26 13.97 19.28
N PHE A 208 12.31 12.76 19.86
CA PHE A 208 11.20 12.19 20.62
C PHE A 208 11.61 12.02 22.08
N ARG A 209 10.67 12.24 23.01
CA ARG A 209 10.88 12.01 24.44
C ARG A 209 9.90 10.95 24.93
N PRO A 210 10.34 9.93 25.68
CA PRO A 210 9.50 8.85 26.21
C PRO A 210 8.18 9.31 26.86
N ASP A 211 8.28 10.33 27.71
CA ASP A 211 7.16 10.78 28.54
C ASP A 211 6.27 11.82 27.85
N ILE A 212 6.59 12.21 26.61
CA ILE A 212 5.83 13.20 25.85
C ILE A 212 5.23 12.52 24.62
N PRO A 213 3.88 12.46 24.52
CA PRO A 213 3.26 11.89 23.34
C PRO A 213 3.67 12.67 22.08
N PRO A 214 3.99 11.99 20.97
CA PRO A 214 4.32 12.66 19.72
C PRO A 214 3.18 13.55 19.24
N THR A 215 3.54 14.66 18.60
CA THR A 215 2.58 15.49 17.84
C THR A 215 2.04 14.69 16.64
N SER A 216 1.02 15.21 15.96
CA SER A 216 0.51 14.57 14.73
C SER A 216 1.61 14.37 13.68
N ASP A 217 2.49 15.34 13.49
CA ASP A 217 3.61 15.23 12.55
C ASP A 217 4.73 14.34 13.10
N GLY A 218 4.92 14.33 14.43
CA GLY A 218 5.80 13.37 15.09
C GLY A 218 5.38 11.92 14.82
N TRP A 219 4.09 11.61 14.88
CA TRP A 219 3.58 10.27 14.52
C TRP A 219 3.83 9.92 13.06
N LYS A 220 3.62 10.88 12.13
CA LYS A 220 3.95 10.68 10.70
C LYS A 220 5.44 10.41 10.50
N LEU A 221 6.31 11.15 11.20
CA LEU A 221 7.75 10.97 11.11
C LEU A 221 8.20 9.60 11.68
N LEU A 222 7.65 9.17 12.81
CA LEU A 222 7.91 7.81 13.34
C LEU A 222 7.46 6.72 12.37
N ARG A 223 6.33 6.92 11.68
CA ARG A 223 5.91 6.00 10.62
C ARG A 223 6.94 5.95 9.48
N CYS A 224 7.44 7.10 9.00
CA CYS A 224 8.52 7.15 8.01
C CYS A 224 9.76 6.37 8.46
N TYR A 225 10.21 6.56 9.70
CA TYR A 225 11.30 5.81 10.30
C TYR A 225 11.04 4.30 10.35
N GLY A 226 9.80 3.88 10.62
CA GLY A 226 9.40 2.48 10.54
C GLY A 226 9.52 1.90 9.15
N HIS A 227 9.17 2.65 8.10
CA HIS A 227 9.36 2.22 6.71
C HIS A 227 10.84 2.18 6.31
N VAL A 228 11.69 3.08 6.83
CA VAL A 228 13.15 2.99 6.67
C VAL A 228 13.68 1.68 7.27
N LEU A 229 13.29 1.36 8.51
CA LEU A 229 13.68 0.09 9.13
C LEU A 229 13.18 -1.11 8.32
N ALA A 230 11.92 -1.10 7.85
CA ALA A 230 11.38 -2.14 6.98
C ALA A 230 12.21 -2.32 5.69
N ALA A 231 12.65 -1.22 5.07
CA ALA A 231 13.48 -1.26 3.87
C ALA A 231 14.87 -1.87 4.13
N ILE A 232 15.50 -1.52 5.26
CA ILE A 232 16.77 -2.13 5.71
C ILE A 232 16.57 -3.63 5.92
N LEU A 233 15.51 -4.04 6.62
CA LEU A 233 15.20 -5.45 6.87
C LEU A 233 14.92 -6.23 5.59
N ALA A 234 14.19 -5.65 4.64
CA ALA A 234 13.97 -6.24 3.32
C ALA A 234 15.27 -6.44 2.54
N LYS A 235 16.15 -5.42 2.53
CA LYS A 235 17.42 -5.44 1.81
C LYS A 235 18.40 -6.47 2.40
N ASP A 236 18.65 -6.36 3.69
CA ASP A 236 19.74 -7.05 4.37
C ASP A 236 19.34 -8.46 4.81
N PHE A 237 18.08 -8.67 5.22
CA PHE A 237 17.60 -9.95 5.74
C PHE A 237 16.61 -10.67 4.83
N LYS A 238 16.24 -10.09 3.69
CA LYS A 238 15.18 -10.62 2.81
C LYS A 238 13.85 -10.77 3.54
N ALA A 239 13.57 -9.85 4.46
CA ALA A 239 12.29 -9.77 5.13
C ALA A 239 11.18 -9.51 4.11
N ALA A 240 10.07 -10.23 4.21
CA ALA A 240 8.87 -10.01 3.39
C ALA A 240 7.68 -9.65 4.29
N TRP A 241 6.83 -8.71 3.86
CA TRP A 241 5.57 -8.41 4.55
C TRP A 241 4.76 -9.69 4.76
N TYR A 242 4.18 -9.86 5.94
CA TYR A 242 3.50 -11.10 6.34
C TYR A 242 2.10 -10.87 6.89
N ASN A 243 1.97 -10.08 7.96
CA ASN A 243 0.67 -9.67 8.50
C ASN A 243 0.67 -8.16 8.65
N VAL A 244 -0.21 -7.49 7.91
CA VAL A 244 -0.37 -6.03 7.82
C VAL A 244 -1.84 -5.63 8.04
N ASP A 245 -2.53 -6.49 8.78
CA ASP A 245 -3.84 -6.21 9.33
C ASP A 245 -3.71 -5.41 10.63
N GLY A 246 -4.73 -4.63 10.96
CA GLY A 246 -4.73 -3.75 12.13
C GLY A 246 -3.81 -2.53 11.98
N ASP A 247 -3.43 -1.98 13.13
CA ASP A 247 -2.64 -0.75 13.22
C ASP A 247 -1.20 -0.95 12.76
N ASP A 248 -0.62 0.11 12.20
CA ASP A 248 0.75 0.20 11.68
C ASP A 248 1.80 -0.44 12.62
N GLY A 249 1.70 -0.25 13.93
CA GLY A 249 2.62 -0.82 14.92
C GLY A 249 2.59 -2.35 15.02
N GLY A 250 1.47 -2.97 14.63
CA GLY A 250 1.28 -4.42 14.59
C GLY A 250 1.71 -5.07 13.27
N TRP A 251 2.12 -4.28 12.27
CA TRP A 251 2.53 -4.82 10.99
C TRP A 251 3.84 -5.59 11.13
N SER A 252 3.85 -6.79 10.57
CA SER A 252 4.95 -7.75 10.67
C SER A 252 5.51 -8.10 9.30
N MET A 253 6.82 -8.32 9.28
CA MET A 253 7.53 -8.99 8.21
C MET A 253 8.06 -10.33 8.73
N GLN A 254 8.20 -11.30 7.84
CA GLN A 254 8.82 -12.59 8.13
C GLN A 254 10.19 -12.68 7.47
N LEU A 255 11.20 -13.08 8.26
CA LEU A 255 12.53 -13.42 7.76
C LEU A 255 12.56 -14.84 7.18
N PRO A 256 13.55 -15.19 6.33
CA PRO A 256 13.75 -16.57 5.88
C PRO A 256 13.89 -17.58 7.02
N THR A 257 14.43 -17.15 8.16
CA THR A 257 14.55 -17.93 9.42
C THR A 257 13.22 -18.20 10.11
N LYS A 258 12.09 -17.72 9.56
CA LYS A 258 10.76 -17.73 10.17
C LYS A 258 10.61 -16.85 11.43
N THR A 259 11.61 -16.01 11.72
CA THR A 259 11.51 -14.93 12.71
C THR A 259 10.54 -13.86 12.21
N PHE A 260 9.62 -13.41 13.07
CA PHE A 260 8.74 -12.27 12.80
C PHE A 260 9.35 -11.00 13.37
N VAL A 261 9.32 -9.93 12.58
CA VAL A 261 9.84 -8.61 12.95
C VAL A 261 8.76 -7.56 12.72
N PHE A 262 8.68 -6.57 13.61
CA PHE A 262 7.65 -5.53 13.58
C PHE A 262 8.33 -4.17 13.39
N PRO A 263 8.63 -3.74 12.15
CA PRO A 263 9.49 -2.58 11.91
C PRO A 263 8.92 -1.29 12.53
N LEU A 264 7.64 -0.97 12.27
CA LEU A 264 7.01 0.23 12.82
C LEU A 264 6.88 0.14 14.34
N GLY A 265 6.44 -1.03 14.85
CA GLY A 265 6.37 -1.29 16.29
C GLY A 265 7.73 -1.15 16.99
N LYS A 266 8.82 -1.59 16.37
CA LYS A 266 10.17 -1.45 16.93
C LYS A 266 10.62 0.01 16.99
N ILE A 267 10.28 0.83 15.99
CA ILE A 267 10.52 2.27 16.02
C ILE A 267 9.71 2.95 17.12
N TYR A 268 8.42 2.62 17.27
CA TYR A 268 7.60 3.16 18.35
C TYR A 268 8.13 2.76 19.73
N LYS A 269 8.59 1.52 19.87
CA LYS A 269 9.24 1.04 21.09
C LYS A 269 10.55 1.78 21.38
N THR A 270 11.34 2.06 20.34
CA THR A 270 12.59 2.84 20.45
C THR A 270 12.32 4.27 20.89
N ALA A 271 11.29 4.91 20.34
CA ALA A 271 10.89 6.26 20.75
C ALA A 271 10.41 6.32 22.21
N SER A 272 9.66 5.31 22.66
CA SER A 272 9.08 5.25 24.01
C SER A 272 10.01 4.71 25.09
N HIS A 273 10.86 3.73 24.80
CA HIS A 273 11.69 3.03 25.81
C HIS A 273 13.18 3.26 25.64
N ARG A 274 13.61 4.01 24.62
CA ARG A 274 15.02 4.19 24.26
C ARG A 274 15.74 2.85 23.97
N ASP A 275 14.99 1.87 23.44
CA ASP A 275 15.56 0.61 22.94
C ASP A 275 16.71 0.88 21.96
N ASP A 276 17.70 -0.01 21.96
CA ASP A 276 18.84 0.05 21.03
C ASP A 276 18.48 -0.65 19.70
N LEU A 277 18.64 0.07 18.58
CA LEU A 277 18.37 -0.43 17.24
C LEU A 277 19.56 -1.19 16.66
N ASP A 278 20.80 -0.80 16.99
CA ASP A 278 22.00 -1.53 16.55
C ASP A 278 22.07 -2.91 17.24
N ALA A 279 21.82 -2.97 18.55
CA ALA A 279 21.75 -4.23 19.28
C ALA A 279 20.65 -5.14 18.75
N TYR A 280 19.49 -4.58 18.40
CA TYR A 280 18.41 -5.33 17.75
C TYR A 280 18.84 -5.89 16.39
N TYR A 281 19.51 -5.10 15.57
CA TYR A 281 20.04 -5.54 14.27
C TYR A 281 21.08 -6.64 14.42
N GLU A 282 21.99 -6.53 15.39
CA GLU A 282 23.02 -7.54 15.65
C GLU A 282 22.42 -8.89 16.06
N VAL A 283 21.35 -8.90 16.86
CA VAL A 283 20.62 -10.13 17.18
C VAL A 283 20.10 -10.81 15.91
N LEU A 284 19.46 -10.05 15.01
CA LEU A 284 18.96 -10.59 13.74
C LEU A 284 20.11 -11.07 12.83
N LEU A 285 21.25 -10.38 12.84
CA LEU A 285 22.43 -10.77 12.08
C LEU A 285 23.00 -12.10 12.57
N GLN A 286 23.12 -12.27 13.88
CA GLN A 286 23.55 -13.53 14.48
C GLN A 286 22.59 -14.69 14.15
N GLU A 287 21.28 -14.47 14.22
CA GLU A 287 20.28 -15.47 13.79
C GLU A 287 20.46 -15.88 12.33
N LYS A 288 20.63 -14.90 11.44
CA LYS A 288 20.86 -15.14 10.01
C LYS A 288 22.15 -15.94 9.76
N LEU A 289 23.23 -15.64 10.48
CA LEU A 289 24.51 -16.35 10.35
C LEU A 289 24.38 -17.80 10.82
N ARG A 290 23.70 -18.05 11.96
CA ARG A 290 23.42 -19.41 12.45
C ARG A 290 22.59 -20.22 11.46
N TYR A 291 21.55 -19.62 10.87
CA TYR A 291 20.71 -20.29 9.88
C TYR A 291 21.48 -20.70 8.61
N ARG A 292 22.43 -19.87 8.16
CA ARG A 292 23.26 -20.18 6.98
C ARG A 292 24.32 -21.25 7.24
N ALA A 293 24.78 -21.39 8.48
CA ALA A 293 25.78 -22.39 8.85
C ALA A 293 25.21 -23.83 8.86
N GLY A 294 23.88 -24.01 8.85
CA GLY A 294 23.23 -25.31 9.01
C GLY A 294 23.39 -25.88 10.43
N PRO A 295 22.62 -26.91 10.82
CA PRO A 295 22.94 -27.67 12.01
C PRO A 295 24.25 -28.45 11.75
N MET A 296 25.23 -28.33 12.64
CA MET A 296 26.29 -29.33 12.75
C MET A 296 25.73 -30.63 13.30
#